data_AF-K8P7W1-F1
#
_entry.id   AF-K8P7W1-F1
#
_cell.length_a   1.000
_cell.length_b   1.000
_cell.length_c   1.000
_cell.angle_alpha   90.00
_cell.angle_beta   90.00
_cell.angle_gamma   90.00
#
_symmetry.space_group_name_H-M   'P 1'
#
loop_
_entity.id
_entity.type
_entity.pdbx_description
1 polymer ?
#
loop_
_entity_poly.entity_id
_entity_poly.type
_entity_poly.pdbx_seq_one_letter_code
_entity_poly.pdbx_strand_id
1 'polypeptide(L)'
;MLQWLRSLLSLIFGKQTPPSQPEADRWRRPRLNVPRYAGAGEVPPMHWKACHPTTIRRFKAEFSCPNGHGIVLKGHSVDADGTVHPSVVCPEQSCDFHDFVRLARWDAGPV
;
A
#
# COMPACT_ATOMS: atom_id res chain seq x y z
N MET A 1 -15.98 59.61 28.09
CA MET A 1 -17.09 58.65 28.13
C MET A 1 -16.82 57.56 27.09
N LEU A 2 -16.78 56.30 27.56
CA LEU A 2 -16.70 55.04 26.81
C LEU A 2 -15.47 54.80 25.93
N GLN A 3 -14.31 54.79 26.58
CA GLN A 3 -13.16 53.97 26.20
C GLN A 3 -13.41 52.51 26.67
N TRP A 4 -14.53 51.88 26.28
CA TRP A 4 -14.91 50.53 26.73
C TRP A 4 -16.01 49.97 25.82
N LEU A 5 -15.63 49.30 24.72
CA LEU A 5 -16.34 48.13 24.13
C LEU A 5 -15.62 47.57 22.88
N ARG A 6 -14.28 47.43 22.91
CA ARG A 6 -13.54 46.66 21.89
C ARG A 6 -12.98 45.33 22.41
N SER A 7 -13.43 44.87 23.59
CA SER A 7 -12.85 43.71 24.28
C SER A 7 -13.79 42.52 24.45
N LEU A 8 -14.85 42.39 23.64
CA LEU A 8 -15.85 41.31 23.80
C LEU A 8 -16.13 40.46 22.55
N LEU A 9 -15.15 40.32 21.64
CA LEU A 9 -15.25 39.35 20.52
C LEU A 9 -13.99 38.49 20.31
N SER A 10 -12.96 38.61 21.16
CA SER A 10 -11.76 37.78 21.11
C SER A 10 -11.82 36.53 22.01
N LEU A 11 -12.96 36.28 22.67
CA LEU A 11 -13.20 35.11 23.52
C LEU A 11 -13.95 33.97 22.82
N ILE A 12 -14.45 34.18 21.60
CA ILE A 12 -15.19 33.15 20.83
C ILE A 12 -14.31 32.56 19.71
N PHE A 13 -13.36 33.31 19.18
CA PHE A 13 -12.33 32.79 18.27
C PHE A 13 -11.12 32.32 19.07
N GLY A 14 -11.33 31.24 19.81
CA GLY A 14 -10.27 30.47 20.43
C GLY A 14 -9.16 30.20 19.41
N LYS A 15 -7.92 30.29 19.87
CA LYS A 15 -6.73 29.82 19.15
C LYS A 15 -6.98 28.38 18.71
N GLN A 16 -7.45 28.19 17.48
CA GLN A 16 -7.44 26.89 16.83
C GLN A 16 -5.98 26.61 16.51
N THR A 17 -5.29 26.02 17.48
CA THR A 17 -4.14 25.16 17.16
C THR A 17 -4.69 24.16 16.14
N PRO A 18 -4.18 24.11 14.89
CA PRO A 18 -4.56 23.03 13.98
C PRO A 18 -4.32 21.72 14.75
N PRO A 19 -5.26 20.76 14.72
CA PRO A 19 -5.01 19.48 15.37
C PRO A 19 -3.68 18.97 14.85
N SER A 20 -2.71 18.84 15.74
CA SER A 20 -1.49 18.10 15.48
C SER A 20 -1.93 16.75 14.93
N GLN A 21 -1.56 16.42 13.69
CA GLN A 21 -1.61 15.04 13.22
C GLN A 21 -0.38 14.32 13.77
N PRO A 22 -0.48 13.53 14.86
CA PRO A 22 0.44 12.40 14.97
C PRO A 22 -0.21 11.16 15.58
N GLU A 23 -1.28 10.62 14.96
CA GLU A 23 -1.82 9.34 15.43
C GLU A 23 -2.23 8.35 14.33
N ALA A 24 -2.59 8.83 13.13
CA ALA A 24 -2.93 7.95 12.00
C ALA A 24 -1.71 7.23 11.38
N ASP A 25 -0.49 7.70 11.66
CA ASP A 25 0.72 7.17 11.01
C ASP A 25 1.32 5.97 11.76
N ARG A 26 1.10 5.85 13.08
CA ARG A 26 1.73 4.79 13.89
C ARG A 26 1.21 3.37 13.59
N TRP A 27 0.07 3.26 12.92
CA TRP A 27 -0.63 1.99 12.68
C TRP A 27 -0.61 1.55 11.22
N ARG A 28 0.04 2.28 10.31
CA ARG A 28 0.23 1.78 8.95
C ARG A 28 1.39 0.80 8.96
N ARG A 29 1.10 -0.50 8.82
CA ARG A 29 2.17 -1.46 8.48
C ARG A 29 2.89 -0.94 7.23
N PRO A 30 4.23 -0.82 7.25
CA PRO A 30 4.97 -0.39 6.09
C PRO A 30 4.72 -1.38 4.94
N ARG A 31 4.58 -0.86 3.73
CA ARG A 31 4.42 -1.70 2.54
C ARG A 31 5.76 -2.26 2.13
N LEU A 32 5.83 -3.56 1.93
CA LEU A 32 7.01 -4.22 1.40
C LEU A 32 7.17 -3.83 -0.08
N ASN A 33 8.29 -3.20 -0.41
CA ASN A 33 8.60 -2.85 -1.79
C ASN A 33 9.28 -4.05 -2.47
N VAL A 34 8.59 -4.67 -3.41
CA VAL A 34 9.00 -5.93 -4.03
C VAL A 34 9.63 -5.65 -5.39
N PRO A 35 10.91 -5.98 -5.62
CA PRO A 35 11.58 -5.79 -6.92
C PRO A 35 10.98 -6.66 -8.04
N ARG A 36 10.97 -6.12 -9.26
CA ARG A 36 10.56 -6.86 -10.47
C ARG A 36 11.66 -7.84 -10.88
N TYR A 37 11.30 -9.10 -11.07
CA TYR A 37 12.10 -10.13 -11.70
C TYR A 37 11.93 -10.08 -13.22
N ALA A 38 13.04 -9.97 -13.94
CA ALA A 38 13.08 -9.90 -15.40
C ALA A 38 13.62 -11.19 -16.06
N GLY A 39 13.97 -12.20 -15.27
CA GLY A 39 14.48 -13.46 -15.79
C GLY A 39 13.37 -14.40 -16.26
N ALA A 40 13.77 -15.49 -16.90
CA ALA A 40 12.86 -16.58 -17.25
C ALA A 40 12.58 -17.48 -16.03
N GLY A 41 11.47 -18.20 -16.07
CA GLY A 41 11.14 -19.24 -15.09
C GLY A 41 10.45 -18.74 -13.82
N GLU A 42 10.77 -19.40 -12.71
CA GLU A 42 10.19 -19.16 -11.39
C GLU A 42 10.66 -17.82 -10.79
N VAL A 43 9.78 -17.18 -10.04
CA VAL A 43 10.07 -15.90 -9.38
C VAL A 43 10.87 -16.18 -8.11
N PRO A 44 12.09 -15.62 -7.96
CA PRO A 44 12.86 -15.78 -6.73
C PRO A 44 12.10 -15.22 -5.51
N PRO A 45 12.40 -15.69 -4.29
CA PRO A 45 11.82 -15.14 -3.07
C PRO A 45 11.87 -13.62 -3.03
N MET A 46 10.79 -12.99 -2.58
CA MET A 46 10.66 -11.53 -2.48
C MET A 46 10.84 -10.78 -3.80
N HIS A 47 10.46 -11.40 -4.92
CA HIS A 47 10.36 -10.74 -6.22
C HIS A 47 8.96 -10.90 -6.81
N TRP A 48 8.67 -10.14 -7.87
CA TRP A 48 7.44 -10.29 -8.66
C TRP A 48 7.71 -10.27 -10.17
N LYS A 49 6.84 -10.89 -10.96
CA LYS A 49 6.81 -10.71 -12.42
C LYS A 49 5.37 -10.49 -12.89
N ALA A 50 5.21 -9.76 -13.99
CA ALA A 50 3.89 -9.56 -14.58
C ALA A 50 3.37 -10.88 -15.16
N CYS A 51 2.06 -11.14 -15.01
CA CYS A 51 1.42 -12.18 -15.80
C CYS A 51 1.38 -11.80 -17.28
N HIS A 52 1.10 -12.77 -18.16
CA HIS A 52 0.97 -12.52 -19.59
C HIS A 52 -0.02 -11.37 -19.87
N PRO A 53 0.23 -10.49 -20.86
CA PRO A 53 -0.64 -9.33 -21.13
C PRO A 53 -2.13 -9.67 -21.32
N THR A 54 -2.45 -10.85 -21.85
CA THR A 54 -3.84 -11.30 -22.04
C THR A 54 -4.53 -11.70 -20.74
N THR A 55 -3.78 -11.99 -19.67
CA THR A 55 -4.32 -12.46 -18.38
C THR A 55 -4.06 -11.51 -17.22
N ILE A 56 -3.33 -10.40 -17.46
CA ILE A 56 -2.95 -9.42 -16.45
C ILE A 56 -4.15 -8.83 -15.70
N ARG A 57 -5.28 -8.59 -16.36
CA ARG A 57 -6.50 -8.08 -15.68
C ARG A 57 -7.06 -9.06 -14.65
N ARG A 58 -6.82 -10.36 -14.81
CA ARG A 58 -7.30 -11.40 -13.90
C ARG A 58 -6.30 -11.73 -12.80
N PHE A 59 -5.04 -11.90 -13.17
CA PHE A 59 -3.99 -12.43 -12.29
C PHE A 59 -2.97 -11.39 -11.83
N LYS A 60 -2.81 -10.29 -12.59
CA LYS A 60 -1.91 -9.16 -12.34
C LYS A 60 -0.43 -9.53 -12.36
N ALA A 61 0.01 -10.22 -11.32
CA ALA A 61 1.39 -10.60 -11.12
C ALA A 61 1.50 -11.95 -10.41
N GLU A 62 2.62 -12.61 -10.66
CA GLU A 62 3.16 -13.68 -9.82
C GLU A 62 4.17 -13.05 -8.86
N PHE A 63 4.00 -13.29 -7.58
CA PHE A 63 4.85 -12.83 -6.48
C PHE A 63 5.36 -14.05 -5.71
N SER A 64 6.58 -14.01 -5.21
CA SER A 64 7.11 -15.08 -4.34
C SER A 64 7.34 -14.56 -2.92
N CYS A 65 6.79 -15.26 -1.92
CA CYS A 65 6.95 -14.88 -0.52
C CYS A 65 8.40 -15.12 -0.02
N PRO A 66 8.76 -14.70 1.21
CA PRO A 66 10.10 -14.95 1.76
C PRO A 66 10.53 -16.42 1.77
N ASN A 67 9.56 -17.34 1.90
CA ASN A 67 9.80 -18.79 1.89
C ASN A 67 9.86 -19.38 0.47
N GLY A 68 9.71 -18.56 -0.57
CA GLY A 68 9.78 -19.00 -1.97
C GLY A 68 8.46 -19.50 -2.57
N HIS A 69 7.35 -19.49 -1.83
CA HIS A 69 6.07 -19.94 -2.35
C HIS A 69 5.49 -18.93 -3.36
N GLY A 70 5.07 -19.44 -4.52
CA GLY A 70 4.41 -18.66 -5.55
C GLY A 70 2.98 -18.24 -5.17
N ILE A 71 2.71 -16.95 -5.32
CA ILE A 71 1.42 -16.31 -5.03
C ILE A 71 0.97 -15.58 -6.29
N VAL A 72 -0.26 -15.87 -6.73
CA VAL A 72 -0.91 -15.15 -7.82
C VAL A 72 -1.84 -14.10 -7.23
N LEU A 73 -1.74 -12.84 -7.66
CA LEU A 73 -2.54 -11.73 -7.15
C LEU A 73 -3.98 -11.70 -7.68
N LYS A 74 -4.57 -12.87 -7.91
CA LYS A 74 -5.99 -13.00 -8.28
C LYS A 74 -6.86 -12.38 -7.18
N GLY A 75 -7.86 -11.60 -7.57
CA GLY A 75 -8.77 -10.94 -6.62
C GLY A 75 -8.19 -9.71 -5.93
N HIS A 76 -6.93 -9.35 -6.20
CA HIS A 76 -6.34 -8.10 -5.73
C HIS A 76 -6.53 -7.01 -6.78
N SER A 77 -6.56 -5.74 -6.36
CA SER A 77 -6.36 -4.59 -7.24
C SER A 77 -4.93 -4.07 -7.10
N VAL A 78 -4.37 -3.51 -8.17
CA VAL A 78 -3.06 -2.87 -8.17
C VAL A 78 -3.22 -1.44 -8.63
N ASP A 79 -2.81 -0.47 -7.81
CA ASP A 79 -2.84 0.95 -8.15
C ASP A 79 -1.75 1.30 -9.18
N ALA A 80 -1.84 2.50 -9.77
CA ALA A 80 -0.88 2.97 -10.76
C ALA A 80 0.57 3.02 -10.24
N ASP A 81 0.78 3.21 -8.93
CA ASP A 81 2.10 3.24 -8.29
C ASP A 81 2.65 1.85 -7.92
N GLY A 82 1.88 0.78 -8.23
CA GLY A 82 2.18 -0.61 -7.92
C GLY A 82 1.66 -1.08 -6.57
N THR A 83 0.91 -0.27 -5.82
CA THR A 83 0.34 -0.67 -4.52
C THR A 83 -0.71 -1.76 -4.70
N VAL A 84 -0.59 -2.86 -3.97
CA VAL A 84 -1.53 -3.99 -4.04
C VAL A 84 -2.54 -3.90 -2.90
N HIS A 85 -3.82 -4.13 -3.22
CA HIS A 85 -4.92 -4.21 -2.26
C HIS A 85 -5.79 -5.47 -2.49
N PRO A 86 -6.28 -6.13 -1.44
CA PRO A 86 -5.90 -5.97 -0.03
C PRO A 86 -4.46 -6.46 0.22
N SER A 87 -4.07 -6.61 1.48
CA SER A 87 -2.82 -7.28 1.86
C SER A 87 -2.72 -8.68 1.23
N VAL A 88 -1.50 -9.08 0.88
CA VAL A 88 -1.20 -10.37 0.27
C VAL A 88 -0.99 -11.43 1.35
N VAL A 89 -1.60 -12.59 1.17
CA VAL A 89 -1.50 -13.76 2.06
C VAL A 89 -0.91 -14.92 1.27
N CYS A 90 0.06 -15.63 1.85
CA CYS A 90 0.57 -16.86 1.26
C CYS A 90 -0.46 -17.99 1.41
N PRO A 91 -0.79 -18.74 0.34
CA PRO A 91 -1.77 -19.82 0.41
C PRO A 91 -1.21 -21.10 1.06
N GLU A 92 0.11 -21.23 1.20
CA GLU A 92 0.75 -22.38 1.83
C GLU A 92 0.43 -22.43 3.33
N GLN A 93 -0.06 -23.57 3.82
CA GLN A 93 -0.65 -23.69 5.16
C GLN A 93 0.37 -23.48 6.30
N SER A 94 1.65 -23.76 6.03
CA SER A 94 2.75 -23.61 6.98
C SER A 94 3.44 -22.23 6.91
N CYS A 95 2.98 -21.34 6.03
CA CYS A 95 3.58 -20.04 5.82
C CYS A 95 2.70 -18.94 6.42
N ASP A 96 3.28 -18.15 7.32
CA ASP A 96 2.64 -17.04 8.04
C ASP A 96 2.70 -15.70 7.29
N PHE A 97 3.18 -15.71 6.04
CA PHE A 97 3.34 -14.49 5.27
C PHE A 97 1.98 -13.81 5.01
N HIS A 98 1.83 -12.63 5.58
CA HIS A 98 0.68 -11.75 5.41
C HIS A 98 1.10 -10.29 5.53
N ASP A 99 1.26 -9.60 4.40
CA ASP A 99 1.74 -8.22 4.38
C ASP A 99 1.15 -7.37 3.26
N PHE A 100 1.24 -6.05 3.42
CA PHE A 100 0.95 -5.10 2.36
C PHE A 100 2.16 -4.98 1.45
N VAL A 101 1.97 -5.07 0.14
CA VAL A 101 3.07 -5.04 -0.83
C VAL A 101 2.89 -3.93 -1.86
N ARG A 102 4.01 -3.46 -2.38
CA ARG A 102 4.09 -2.59 -3.55
C ARG A 102 5.01 -3.22 -4.58
N LEU A 103 4.52 -3.38 -5.80
CA LEU A 103 5.26 -3.93 -6.92
C LEU A 103 6.15 -2.86 -7.55
N ALA A 104 7.46 -2.92 -7.29
CA ALA A 104 8.41 -1.95 -7.83
C ALA A 104 8.44 -2.03 -9.36
N ARG A 105 8.39 -0.88 -10.04
CA ARG A 105 8.39 -0.77 -11.52
C ARG A 105 7.14 -1.40 -12.16
N TRP A 106 5.99 -1.31 -11.49
CA TRP A 106 4.69 -1.59 -12.09
C TRP A 106 4.39 -0.63 -13.24
N ASP A 107 3.97 -1.15 -14.39
CA ASP A 107 3.80 -0.39 -15.65
C ASP A 107 2.49 -0.68 -16.40
N ALA A 108 1.63 -1.56 -15.89
CA ALA A 108 0.38 -1.91 -16.56
C ALA A 108 -0.82 -1.01 -16.19
N GLY A 109 -0.58 0.05 -15.40
CA GLY A 109 -1.64 0.94 -14.91
C GLY A 109 -2.54 0.25 -13.85
N PRO A 110 -3.63 0.91 -13.42
CA PRO A 110 -4.52 0.35 -12.42
C PRO A 110 -5.32 -0.86 -12.95
N VAL A 111 -5.32 -1.98 -12.21
CA VAL A 111 -5.92 -3.28 -12.62
C VAL A 111 -6.54 -4.09 -11.48
#